data_AF-A0A8C9KWW7-F1
#
_entry.id   AF-A0A8C9KWW7-F1
#
_cell.length_a   1.000
_cell.length_b   1.000
_cell.length_c   1.000
_cell.angle_alpha   90.00
_cell.angle_beta   90.00
_cell.angle_gamma   90.00
#
_symmetry.space_group_name_H-M   'P 1'
#
loop_
_entity.id
_entity.type
_entity.pdbx_description
1 polymer ?
#
loop_
_entity_poly.entity_id
_entity_poly.type
_entity_poly.pdbx_seq_one_letter_code
_entity_poly.pdbx_strand_id
1 'polypeptide(L)'
;DNQLILPVFSVFNYSCYYVSVCLRDQDIYIHTLRKLFNESHGIFMGLQRSEEELAGKSRKAQLVQVSKNYRSVIRACMEDMHQAAVSTRDPALQGQYSTQVSILSAMELIWNLCEILFVEAATAGPLLLRLLDWVRLHVCDVDSMVREVLSSESPSKHKLFWNLGNTQTLTELELKWQHWHEECQRYLQDGTFASNPHMESICKILLGDEDAILEKKELMTTWYHFLVTRLLYSHPTVKPMELRFYAQSSMDLFLGGESSPEPLDMILMAAFEFEMHQVIKECSIVLSNWWFVAHLTDLLDHCKLLQSHNLYFGSNMREFLLLEYASGLFSHHSLWQLGVDYFDHCPEYGRVYLELHIERIPLSTEQKALKVLRICEQRQMHEQVRSICKIMAMKALRNNRLGSALSWSIRAKDAAFATLISDRFLKDYCEKGCFSDLDLIDNLGPSMLLSDRLTFLGKYREFHRLYGEKRFAEAARLLLTLMTAHIAPCSFWMTLLTDALPLLEQKEVIFSAEQTYELMRCLEDLTSPNPGSAPLQDDDVETTKVEMLRLALARNLARVIVKEGTVEGS
;
A
#
# COMPACT_ATOMS: atom_id res chain seq x y z
N ASP A 1 1.00 3.65 25.84
CA ASP A 1 -0.42 3.26 25.84
C ASP A 1 -0.83 2.49 24.58
N ASN A 2 -0.31 1.27 24.41
CA ASN A 2 -0.50 0.38 23.24
C ASN A 2 -1.42 -0.81 23.60
N GLN A 3 -2.58 -0.56 24.21
CA GLN A 3 -3.47 -1.61 24.74
C GLN A 3 -4.69 -1.96 23.87
N LEU A 4 -4.74 -1.55 22.60
CA LEU A 4 -5.96 -1.66 21.76
C LEU A 4 -5.95 -2.77 20.70
N ILE A 5 -4.92 -3.62 20.59
CA ILE A 5 -4.84 -4.70 19.57
C ILE A 5 -5.43 -6.05 20.08
N LEU A 6 -5.87 -6.11 21.34
CA LEU A 6 -6.31 -7.36 21.99
C LEU A 6 -7.76 -7.86 21.81
N PRO A 7 -8.79 -7.15 21.25
CA PRO A 7 -10.16 -7.66 21.39
C PRO A 7 -10.53 -8.82 20.45
N VAL A 8 -9.81 -9.04 19.33
CA VAL A 8 -10.18 -10.12 18.39
C VAL A 8 -9.75 -11.49 18.92
N PHE A 9 -8.63 -11.57 19.64
CA PHE A 9 -8.20 -12.82 20.28
C PHE A 9 -9.01 -13.18 21.53
N SER A 10 -9.62 -12.21 22.22
CA SER A 10 -10.43 -12.48 23.43
C SER A 10 -11.82 -13.06 23.14
N VAL A 11 -12.35 -12.89 21.92
CA VAL A 11 -13.63 -13.50 21.53
C VAL A 11 -13.45 -14.98 21.17
N PHE A 12 -12.22 -15.43 20.87
CA PHE A 12 -11.95 -16.76 20.32
C PHE A 12 -11.12 -17.70 21.20
N ASN A 13 -10.74 -17.33 22.43
CA ASN A 13 -9.98 -18.21 23.31
C ASN A 13 -10.42 -18.10 24.78
N TYR A 14 -11.30 -19.01 25.21
CA TYR A 14 -11.21 -19.51 26.58
C TYR A 14 -10.08 -20.54 26.60
N SER A 15 -8.97 -20.17 27.25
CA SER A 15 -7.89 -21.06 27.72
C SER A 15 -6.76 -21.37 26.72
N CYS A 16 -5.75 -20.49 26.61
CA CYS A 16 -4.34 -20.92 26.68
C CYS A 16 -3.40 -19.71 26.75
N TYR A 17 -2.67 -19.57 27.84
CA TYR A 17 -1.63 -18.55 28.02
C TYR A 17 -0.29 -19.05 27.45
N TYR A 18 -0.04 -18.81 26.17
CA TYR A 18 1.33 -18.78 25.63
C TYR A 18 1.46 -17.65 24.62
N VAL A 19 2.23 -16.63 25.00
CA VAL A 19 2.59 -15.50 24.13
C VAL A 19 3.67 -15.97 23.17
N SER A 20 3.28 -16.35 21.97
CA SER A 20 4.21 -16.55 20.85
C SER A 20 4.57 -15.18 20.26
N VAL A 21 5.85 -14.85 20.27
CA VAL A 21 6.40 -13.71 19.52
C VAL A 21 6.16 -14.00 18.04
N CYS A 22 5.19 -13.33 17.41
CA CYS A 22 5.05 -13.33 15.95
C CYS A 22 6.33 -12.74 15.36
N LEU A 23 7.06 -13.55 14.61
CA LEU A 23 8.18 -13.12 13.78
C LEU A 23 7.73 -11.89 12.96
N ARG A 24 8.58 -10.85 12.92
CA ARG A 24 8.29 -9.66 12.13
C ARG A 24 8.09 -10.10 10.68
N ASP A 25 7.00 -9.65 10.05
CA ASP A 25 6.65 -9.80 8.63
C ASP A 25 7.75 -9.36 7.62
N GLN A 26 8.94 -8.95 8.08
CA GLN A 26 10.04 -8.50 7.24
C GLN A 26 10.63 -9.61 6.34
N ASP A 27 10.48 -10.89 6.68
CA ASP A 27 11.09 -12.00 5.94
C ASP A 27 10.13 -12.69 4.94
N ILE A 28 8.86 -12.28 4.87
CA ILE A 28 7.84 -12.88 3.98
C ILE A 28 7.81 -12.21 2.60
N TYR A 29 8.34 -10.99 2.44
CA TYR A 29 8.25 -10.23 1.19
C TYR A 29 9.39 -10.51 0.21
N ILE A 30 9.50 -11.77 -0.21
CA ILE A 30 10.35 -12.16 -1.34
C ILE A 30 9.93 -11.37 -2.58
N HIS A 31 10.90 -10.94 -3.40
CA HIS A 31 10.66 -10.15 -4.61
C HIS A 31 9.52 -10.72 -5.48
N THR A 32 9.41 -12.04 -5.57
CA THR A 32 8.39 -12.77 -6.32
C THR A 32 6.96 -12.50 -5.81
N LEU A 33 6.75 -12.38 -4.50
CA LEU A 33 5.42 -12.08 -3.93
C LEU A 33 4.96 -10.65 -4.21
N ARG A 34 5.87 -9.73 -4.59
CA ARG A 34 5.47 -8.38 -5.03
C ARG A 34 4.61 -8.43 -6.28
N LYS A 35 4.88 -9.36 -7.21
CA LYS A 35 4.07 -9.52 -8.42
C LYS A 35 2.66 -9.97 -8.05
N LEU A 36 2.54 -10.97 -7.16
CA LEU A 36 1.27 -11.40 -6.59
C LEU A 36 0.47 -10.22 -6.01
N PHE A 37 1.10 -9.40 -5.15
CA PHE A 37 0.41 -8.26 -4.52
C PHE A 37 -0.03 -7.18 -5.49
N ASN A 38 0.78 -6.87 -6.52
CA ASN A 38 0.40 -5.85 -7.50
C ASN A 38 -0.72 -6.33 -8.43
N GLU A 39 -0.66 -7.57 -8.91
CA GLU A 39 -1.70 -8.14 -9.76
C GLU A 39 -3.01 -8.36 -8.98
N SER A 40 -2.92 -8.87 -7.74
CA SER A 40 -4.08 -9.04 -6.87
C SER A 40 -4.73 -7.70 -6.52
N HIS A 41 -3.94 -6.65 -6.30
CA HIS A 41 -4.45 -5.30 -6.07
C HIS A 41 -5.25 -4.78 -7.27
N GLY A 42 -4.78 -5.03 -8.50
CA GLY A 42 -5.53 -4.68 -9.71
C GLY A 42 -6.88 -5.39 -9.79
N ILE A 43 -6.93 -6.68 -9.43
CA ILE A 43 -8.17 -7.46 -9.38
C ILE A 43 -9.11 -6.91 -8.31
N PHE A 44 -8.60 -6.64 -7.10
CA PHE A 44 -9.35 -6.06 -5.99
C PHE A 44 -10.00 -4.73 -6.39
N MET A 45 -9.20 -3.78 -6.91
CA MET A 45 -9.71 -2.47 -7.34
C MET A 45 -10.71 -2.57 -8.48
N GLY A 46 -10.52 -3.54 -9.39
CA GLY A 46 -11.49 -3.85 -10.44
C GLY A 46 -12.83 -4.32 -9.87
N LEU A 47 -12.79 -5.19 -8.85
CA LEU A 47 -13.99 -5.67 -8.17
C LEU A 47 -14.75 -4.54 -7.45
N GLN A 48 -14.04 -3.67 -6.73
CA GLN A 48 -14.67 -2.55 -6.01
C GLN A 48 -15.41 -1.59 -6.95
N ARG A 49 -14.84 -1.29 -8.13
CA ARG A 49 -15.50 -0.45 -9.15
C ARG A 49 -16.75 -1.10 -9.75
N SER A 50 -16.74 -2.43 -9.87
CA SER A 50 -17.84 -3.17 -10.49
C SER A 50 -19.07 -3.29 -9.58
N GLU A 51 -18.93 -3.13 -8.27
CA GLU A 51 -20.05 -3.25 -7.33
C GLU A 51 -21.14 -2.19 -7.55
N GLU A 52 -20.76 -1.00 -8.02
CA GLU A 52 -21.68 0.11 -8.32
C GLU A 52 -22.57 -0.16 -9.56
N GLU A 53 -22.17 -1.07 -10.46
CA GLU A 53 -22.78 -1.20 -11.79
C GLU A 53 -23.72 -2.41 -11.98
N LEU A 54 -23.82 -3.36 -11.03
CA LEU A 54 -24.25 -4.73 -11.38
C LEU A 54 -25.38 -5.34 -10.52
N ALA A 55 -26.57 -5.45 -11.13
CA ALA A 55 -27.67 -6.30 -10.66
C ALA A 55 -27.97 -7.46 -11.64
N GLY A 56 -28.09 -8.70 -11.13
CA GLY A 56 -28.63 -9.85 -11.87
C GLY A 56 -27.68 -11.05 -12.08
N LYS A 57 -28.10 -12.06 -12.86
CA LYS A 57 -27.37 -13.33 -13.14
C LYS A 57 -25.97 -13.13 -13.73
N SER A 58 -25.71 -11.98 -14.37
CA SER A 58 -24.38 -11.57 -14.84
C SER A 58 -23.36 -11.47 -13.70
N ARG A 59 -23.81 -11.07 -12.50
CA ARG A 59 -22.94 -10.82 -11.34
C ARG A 59 -22.24 -12.09 -10.86
N LYS A 60 -22.97 -13.21 -10.77
CA LYS A 60 -22.37 -14.49 -10.32
C LYS A 60 -21.29 -14.97 -11.28
N ALA A 61 -21.52 -14.90 -12.60
CA ALA A 61 -20.52 -15.27 -13.59
C ALA A 61 -19.28 -14.37 -13.53
N GLN A 62 -19.46 -13.07 -13.29
CA GLN A 62 -18.36 -12.12 -13.08
C GLN A 62 -17.56 -12.41 -11.81
N LEU A 63 -18.21 -12.73 -10.68
CA LEU A 63 -17.53 -13.09 -9.44
C LEU A 63 -16.71 -14.39 -9.57
N VAL A 64 -17.25 -15.38 -10.30
CA VAL A 64 -16.48 -16.59 -10.66
C VAL A 64 -15.27 -16.22 -11.54
N GLN A 65 -15.43 -15.29 -12.49
CA GLN A 65 -14.30 -14.82 -13.30
C GLN A 65 -13.24 -14.10 -12.46
N VAL A 66 -13.64 -13.27 -11.49
CA VAL A 66 -12.73 -12.62 -10.54
C VAL A 66 -11.98 -13.66 -9.70
N SER A 67 -12.67 -14.68 -9.20
CA SER A 67 -12.05 -15.80 -8.48
C SER A 67 -11.00 -16.53 -9.33
N LYS A 68 -11.32 -16.82 -10.59
CA LYS A 68 -10.38 -17.43 -11.55
C LYS A 68 -9.17 -16.54 -11.83
N ASN A 69 -9.35 -15.21 -11.86
CA ASN A 69 -8.24 -14.28 -12.02
C ASN A 69 -7.30 -14.37 -10.79
N TYR A 70 -7.82 -14.37 -9.56
CA TYR A 70 -6.98 -14.55 -8.37
C TYR A 70 -6.19 -15.87 -8.42
N ARG A 71 -6.85 -16.98 -8.74
CA ARG A 71 -6.19 -18.28 -8.89
C ARG A 71 -5.11 -18.29 -9.95
N SER A 72 -5.35 -17.61 -11.08
CA SER A 72 -4.36 -17.49 -12.16
C SER A 72 -3.11 -16.74 -11.69
N VAL A 73 -3.28 -15.67 -10.90
CA VAL A 73 -2.15 -14.95 -10.30
C VAL A 73 -1.41 -15.81 -9.28
N ILE A 74 -2.11 -16.57 -8.43
CA ILE A 74 -1.49 -17.52 -7.49
C ILE A 74 -0.64 -18.54 -8.25
N ARG A 75 -1.17 -19.16 -9.32
CA ARG A 75 -0.46 -20.15 -10.14
C ARG A 75 0.76 -19.57 -10.83
N ALA A 76 0.63 -18.40 -11.46
CA ALA A 76 1.76 -17.72 -12.09
C ALA A 76 2.87 -17.43 -11.06
N CYS A 77 2.51 -16.97 -9.86
CA CYS A 77 3.47 -16.73 -8.78
C CYS A 77 4.11 -18.04 -8.29
N MET A 78 3.34 -19.12 -8.20
CA MET A 78 3.83 -20.44 -7.79
C MET A 78 4.81 -21.02 -8.81
N GLU A 79 4.51 -20.91 -10.11
CA GLU A 79 5.41 -21.30 -11.20
C GLU A 79 6.71 -20.49 -11.18
N ASP A 80 6.62 -19.16 -11.04
CA ASP A 80 7.78 -18.27 -10.92
C ASP A 80 8.66 -18.66 -9.71
N MET A 81 8.05 -19.00 -8.56
CA MET A 81 8.76 -19.44 -7.36
C MET A 81 9.38 -20.83 -7.52
N HIS A 82 8.67 -21.76 -8.17
CA HIS A 82 9.21 -23.10 -8.45
C HIS A 82 10.43 -23.00 -9.38
N GLN A 83 10.34 -22.19 -10.44
CA GLN A 83 11.47 -21.96 -11.35
C GLN A 83 12.66 -21.31 -10.63
N ALA A 84 12.40 -20.37 -9.70
CA ALA A 84 13.44 -19.77 -8.87
C ALA A 84 14.09 -20.79 -7.92
N ALA A 85 13.32 -21.71 -7.34
CA ALA A 85 13.82 -22.80 -6.50
C ALA A 85 14.77 -23.72 -7.28
N VAL A 86 14.41 -24.10 -8.51
CA VAL A 86 15.21 -24.98 -9.38
C VAL A 86 16.49 -24.27 -9.87
N SER A 87 16.41 -22.95 -10.11
CA SER A 87 17.53 -22.18 -10.66
C SER A 87 18.56 -21.77 -9.60
N THR A 88 18.18 -21.75 -8.33
CA THR A 88 19.03 -21.29 -7.23
C THR A 88 20.01 -22.38 -6.80
N ARG A 89 21.30 -22.02 -6.65
CA ARG A 89 22.35 -22.93 -6.17
C ARG A 89 22.54 -22.92 -4.65
N ASP A 90 21.90 -21.99 -3.96
CA ASP A 90 21.94 -21.86 -2.50
C ASP A 90 20.85 -22.74 -1.86
N PRO A 91 21.22 -23.77 -1.07
CA PRO A 91 20.27 -24.66 -0.41
C PRO A 91 19.29 -23.96 0.54
N ALA A 92 19.72 -22.88 1.20
CA ALA A 92 18.86 -22.15 2.15
C ALA A 92 17.72 -21.41 1.42
N LEU A 93 18.06 -20.72 0.34
CA LEU A 93 17.09 -20.04 -0.53
C LEU A 93 16.19 -21.06 -1.25
N GLN A 94 16.73 -22.18 -1.69
CA GLN A 94 15.95 -23.27 -2.28
C GLN A 94 14.89 -23.80 -1.30
N GLY A 95 15.27 -24.01 -0.03
CA GLY A 95 14.34 -24.41 1.03
C GLY A 95 13.22 -23.39 1.23
N GLN A 96 13.56 -22.09 1.30
CA GLN A 96 12.57 -21.02 1.42
C GLN A 96 11.58 -20.99 0.24
N TYR A 97 12.07 -21.08 -1.00
CA TYR A 97 11.18 -21.11 -2.17
C TYR A 97 10.27 -22.34 -2.16
N SER A 98 10.80 -23.52 -1.78
CA SER A 98 10.00 -24.75 -1.68
C SER A 98 8.86 -24.61 -0.67
N THR A 99 9.14 -24.07 0.53
CA THR A 99 8.10 -23.79 1.53
C THR A 99 7.04 -22.82 0.99
N GLN A 100 7.44 -21.77 0.29
CA GLN A 100 6.49 -20.81 -0.30
C GLN A 100 5.65 -21.42 -1.43
N VAL A 101 6.22 -22.29 -2.27
CA VAL A 101 5.46 -23.04 -3.28
C VAL A 101 4.41 -23.92 -2.61
N SER A 102 4.75 -24.61 -1.52
CA SER A 102 3.77 -25.40 -0.76
C SER A 102 2.64 -24.54 -0.18
N ILE A 103 2.96 -23.35 0.35
CA ILE A 103 1.94 -22.41 0.85
C ILE A 103 1.03 -21.93 -0.29
N LEU A 104 1.59 -21.52 -1.44
CA LEU A 104 0.80 -21.08 -2.60
C LEU A 104 -0.07 -22.20 -3.18
N SER A 105 0.43 -23.44 -3.18
CA SER A 105 -0.33 -24.62 -3.57
C SER A 105 -1.53 -24.84 -2.64
N ALA A 106 -1.30 -24.80 -1.32
CA ALA A 106 -2.38 -24.90 -0.33
C ALA A 106 -3.40 -23.75 -0.48
N MET A 107 -2.95 -22.52 -0.72
CA MET A 107 -3.82 -21.38 -1.00
C MET A 107 -4.68 -21.63 -2.24
N GLU A 108 -4.11 -22.07 -3.36
CA GLU A 108 -4.90 -22.33 -4.58
C GLU A 108 -5.86 -23.51 -4.41
N LEU A 109 -5.48 -24.54 -3.65
CA LEU A 109 -6.32 -25.68 -3.31
C LEU A 109 -7.57 -25.23 -2.55
N ILE A 110 -7.38 -24.49 -1.46
CA ILE A 110 -8.47 -23.98 -0.61
C ILE A 110 -9.32 -22.98 -1.39
N TRP A 111 -8.68 -22.05 -2.14
CA TRP A 111 -9.40 -21.05 -2.92
C TRP A 111 -10.29 -21.69 -3.99
N ASN A 112 -9.77 -22.68 -4.74
CA ASN A 112 -10.54 -23.39 -5.75
C ASN A 112 -11.72 -24.14 -5.14
N LEU A 113 -11.54 -24.77 -3.97
CA LEU A 113 -12.66 -25.42 -3.27
C LEU A 113 -13.72 -24.39 -2.84
N CYS A 114 -13.30 -23.25 -2.28
CA CYS A 114 -14.20 -22.16 -1.91
C CYS A 114 -14.93 -21.56 -3.12
N GLU A 115 -14.25 -21.45 -4.27
CA GLU A 115 -14.86 -21.04 -5.53
C GLU A 115 -16.00 -21.99 -5.92
N ILE A 116 -15.76 -23.30 -5.88
CA ILE A 116 -16.75 -24.32 -6.26
C ILE A 116 -17.95 -24.31 -5.29
N LEU A 117 -17.68 -24.31 -3.98
CA LEU A 117 -18.71 -24.49 -2.96
C LEU A 117 -19.50 -23.20 -2.65
N PHE A 118 -18.83 -22.05 -2.62
CA PHE A 118 -19.43 -20.80 -2.15
C PHE A 118 -19.72 -19.80 -3.30
N VAL A 119 -18.75 -19.58 -4.19
CA VAL A 119 -18.88 -18.54 -5.25
C VAL A 119 -19.72 -19.03 -6.43
N GLU A 120 -19.33 -20.15 -7.03
CA GLU A 120 -20.09 -20.84 -8.06
C GLU A 120 -21.30 -21.56 -7.47
N ALA A 121 -21.26 -21.93 -6.18
CA ALA A 121 -22.30 -22.66 -5.48
C ALA A 121 -22.87 -23.79 -6.35
N ALA A 122 -21.98 -24.69 -6.77
CA ALA A 122 -22.27 -25.72 -7.75
C ALA A 122 -23.43 -26.62 -7.26
N THR A 123 -24.46 -26.77 -8.10
CA THR A 123 -25.59 -27.65 -7.81
C THR A 123 -25.22 -29.12 -8.00
N ALA A 124 -26.06 -30.03 -7.51
CA ALA A 124 -25.94 -31.46 -7.79
C ALA A 124 -25.78 -31.71 -9.30
N GLY A 125 -24.92 -32.67 -9.68
CA GLY A 125 -24.48 -32.90 -11.05
C GLY A 125 -23.16 -32.18 -11.38
N PRO A 126 -23.17 -30.88 -11.73
CA PRO A 126 -21.94 -30.13 -12.00
C PRO A 126 -20.95 -30.13 -10.83
N LEU A 127 -21.43 -30.20 -9.59
CA LEU A 127 -20.58 -30.26 -8.39
C LEU A 127 -19.51 -31.36 -8.48
N LEU A 128 -19.89 -32.60 -8.80
CA LEU A 128 -18.94 -33.71 -8.88
C LEU A 128 -17.90 -33.48 -10.00
N LEU A 129 -18.35 -32.98 -11.16
CA LEU A 129 -17.43 -32.64 -12.25
C LEU A 129 -16.40 -31.59 -11.82
N ARG A 130 -16.83 -30.57 -11.07
CA ARG A 130 -15.92 -29.55 -10.54
C ARG A 130 -14.99 -30.07 -9.44
N LEU A 131 -15.45 -30.99 -8.59
CA LEU A 131 -14.59 -31.65 -7.61
C LEU A 131 -13.56 -32.58 -8.28
N LEU A 132 -13.92 -33.25 -9.38
CA LEU A 132 -12.99 -34.03 -10.19
C LEU A 132 -11.92 -33.15 -10.82
N ASP A 133 -12.32 -32.02 -11.41
CA ASP A 133 -11.36 -31.06 -11.97
C ASP A 133 -10.50 -30.43 -10.85
N TRP A 134 -11.08 -30.19 -9.67
CA TRP A 134 -10.33 -29.73 -8.49
C TRP A 134 -9.22 -30.70 -8.09
N VAL A 135 -9.52 -32.00 -7.91
CA VAL A 135 -8.48 -32.99 -7.57
C VAL A 135 -7.45 -33.13 -8.68
N ARG A 136 -7.86 -33.16 -9.95
CA ARG A 136 -6.93 -33.26 -11.10
C ARG A 136 -5.94 -32.10 -11.16
N LEU A 137 -6.40 -30.88 -10.87
CA LEU A 137 -5.54 -29.70 -10.90
C LEU A 137 -4.51 -29.68 -9.76
N HIS A 138 -4.75 -30.43 -8.68
CA HIS A 138 -3.98 -30.35 -7.44
C HIS A 138 -3.20 -31.61 -7.07
N VAL A 139 -3.45 -32.73 -7.74
CA VAL A 139 -2.72 -34.00 -7.55
C VAL A 139 -1.86 -34.25 -8.80
N CYS A 140 -0.60 -33.79 -8.75
CA CYS A 140 0.35 -33.81 -9.88
C CYS A 140 0.73 -35.20 -10.42
N ASP A 141 0.49 -36.29 -9.67
CA ASP A 141 1.01 -37.62 -10.03
C ASP A 141 0.16 -38.35 -11.09
N VAL A 142 -1.09 -37.93 -11.30
CA VAL A 142 -1.97 -38.60 -12.28
C VAL A 142 -1.59 -38.23 -13.72
N ASP A 143 -1.05 -37.03 -13.96
CA ASP A 143 -0.74 -36.54 -15.31
C ASP A 143 0.48 -37.20 -15.95
N SER A 144 1.47 -37.63 -15.17
CA SER A 144 2.61 -38.41 -15.69
C SER A 144 2.16 -39.80 -16.14
N MET A 145 1.33 -40.45 -15.33
CA MET A 145 0.80 -41.78 -15.60
C MET A 145 -0.26 -41.77 -16.72
N VAL A 146 -1.06 -40.69 -16.82
CA VAL A 146 -1.98 -40.46 -17.94
C VAL A 146 -1.20 -40.19 -19.23
N ARG A 147 -0.13 -39.38 -19.23
CA ARG A 147 0.71 -39.17 -20.43
C ARG A 147 1.29 -40.47 -20.98
N GLU A 148 1.69 -41.38 -20.10
CA GLU A 148 2.20 -42.70 -20.47
C GLU A 148 1.08 -43.58 -21.08
N VAL A 149 -0.13 -43.55 -20.52
CA VAL A 149 -1.32 -44.26 -21.06
C VAL A 149 -1.83 -43.67 -22.38
N LEU A 150 -1.77 -42.34 -22.55
CA LEU A 150 -2.20 -41.65 -23.77
C LEU A 150 -1.20 -41.78 -24.94
N SER A 151 0.00 -42.28 -24.69
CA SER A 151 1.00 -42.59 -25.73
C SER A 151 0.76 -43.91 -26.47
N SER A 152 -0.29 -44.65 -26.09
CA SER A 152 -0.69 -45.95 -26.68
C SER A 152 -1.45 -45.81 -28.01
N GLU A 153 -1.24 -46.77 -28.92
CA GLU A 153 -1.63 -46.76 -30.35
C GLU A 153 -3.14 -46.70 -30.67
N SER A 154 -4.06 -46.55 -29.69
CA SER A 154 -5.51 -46.45 -29.96
C SER A 154 -6.22 -45.22 -29.34
N PRO A 155 -6.13 -44.04 -29.98
CA PRO A 155 -6.69 -42.78 -29.49
C PRO A 155 -8.24 -42.66 -29.54
N SER A 156 -8.96 -43.58 -30.17
CA SER A 156 -10.44 -43.58 -30.20
C SER A 156 -11.09 -43.97 -28.86
N LYS A 157 -10.28 -44.37 -27.86
CA LYS A 157 -10.65 -44.60 -26.46
C LYS A 157 -10.19 -43.46 -25.51
N HIS A 158 -9.75 -42.33 -26.06
CA HIS A 158 -9.08 -41.24 -25.32
C HIS A 158 -10.05 -40.28 -24.61
N LYS A 159 -9.66 -39.82 -23.42
CA LYS A 159 -10.49 -39.15 -22.39
C LYS A 159 -11.09 -37.77 -22.73
N LEU A 160 -10.78 -37.19 -23.89
CA LEU A 160 -11.42 -35.95 -24.41
C LEU A 160 -12.51 -36.24 -25.46
N PHE A 161 -12.70 -37.50 -25.86
CA PHE A 161 -13.77 -37.92 -26.77
C PHE A 161 -15.16 -37.70 -26.17
N TRP A 162 -15.28 -37.89 -24.84
CA TRP A 162 -16.49 -37.59 -24.07
C TRP A 162 -16.37 -36.27 -23.30
N ASN A 163 -15.83 -35.22 -23.93
CA ASN A 163 -16.13 -33.87 -23.45
C ASN A 163 -17.66 -33.72 -23.41
N LEU A 164 -18.24 -34.00 -22.25
CA LEU A 164 -19.65 -33.90 -21.94
C LEU A 164 -19.98 -32.41 -22.03
N GLY A 165 -20.37 -32.00 -23.24
CA GLY A 165 -20.99 -30.72 -23.47
C GLY A 165 -22.08 -30.50 -22.43
N ASN A 166 -22.14 -29.29 -21.91
CA ASN A 166 -22.99 -28.77 -20.84
C ASN A 166 -24.51 -28.86 -21.12
N THR A 167 -25.02 -29.97 -21.65
CA THR A 167 -26.40 -30.13 -22.10
C THR A 167 -27.04 -31.46 -21.68
N GLN A 168 -26.42 -32.26 -20.80
CA GLN A 168 -27.08 -33.42 -20.22
C GLN A 168 -27.85 -33.04 -18.96
N THR A 169 -29.11 -33.46 -18.87
CA THR A 169 -29.93 -33.26 -17.68
C THR A 169 -29.43 -34.17 -16.54
N LEU A 170 -29.61 -33.75 -15.28
CA LEU A 170 -29.22 -34.56 -14.12
C LEU A 170 -29.88 -35.95 -14.12
N THR A 171 -31.10 -36.02 -14.64
CA THR A 171 -31.85 -37.28 -14.81
C THR A 171 -31.23 -38.20 -15.86
N GLU A 172 -30.72 -37.66 -16.98
CA GLU A 172 -30.03 -38.47 -18.00
C GLU A 172 -28.70 -39.02 -17.50
N LEU A 173 -27.96 -38.22 -16.71
CA LEU A 173 -26.71 -38.67 -16.08
C LEU A 173 -27.00 -39.82 -15.12
N GLU A 174 -28.00 -39.66 -14.26
CA GLU A 174 -28.42 -40.66 -13.29
C GLU A 174 -28.85 -41.97 -13.97
N LEU A 175 -29.69 -41.91 -15.00
CA LEU A 175 -30.14 -43.09 -15.74
C LEU A 175 -28.98 -43.84 -16.42
N LYS A 176 -28.03 -43.11 -17.02
CA LYS A 176 -26.84 -43.73 -17.65
C LYS A 176 -25.93 -44.36 -16.62
N TRP A 177 -25.73 -43.71 -15.48
CA TRP A 177 -24.92 -44.24 -14.39
C TRP A 177 -25.58 -45.49 -13.78
N GLN A 178 -26.89 -45.47 -13.53
CA GLN A 178 -27.64 -46.64 -13.06
C GLN A 178 -27.51 -47.82 -14.00
N HIS A 179 -27.71 -47.59 -15.31
CA HIS A 179 -27.55 -48.65 -16.31
C HIS A 179 -26.11 -49.23 -16.32
N TRP A 180 -25.10 -48.36 -16.27
CA TRP A 180 -23.71 -48.80 -16.19
C TRP A 180 -23.41 -49.60 -14.92
N HIS A 181 -23.95 -49.16 -13.78
CA HIS A 181 -23.79 -49.83 -12.49
C HIS A 181 -24.45 -51.21 -12.49
N GLU A 182 -25.68 -51.33 -13.00
CA GLU A 182 -26.40 -52.59 -13.19
C GLU A 182 -25.63 -53.57 -14.10
N GLU A 183 -25.07 -53.07 -15.20
CA GLU A 183 -24.27 -53.89 -16.13
C GLU A 183 -23.02 -54.44 -15.44
N CYS A 184 -22.27 -53.60 -14.72
CA CYS A 184 -21.11 -54.02 -13.94
C CYS A 184 -21.49 -55.04 -12.85
N GLN A 185 -22.64 -54.85 -12.19
CA GLN A 185 -23.10 -55.71 -11.11
C GLN A 185 -23.44 -57.10 -11.65
N ARG A 186 -24.14 -57.15 -12.79
CA ARG A 186 -24.44 -58.40 -13.50
C ARG A 186 -23.17 -59.15 -13.92
N TYR A 187 -22.19 -58.46 -14.53
CA TYR A 187 -20.93 -59.12 -14.91
C TYR A 187 -20.18 -59.74 -13.72
N LEU A 188 -20.23 -59.09 -12.56
CA LEU A 188 -19.62 -59.59 -11.33
C LEU A 188 -20.41 -60.78 -10.76
N GLN A 189 -21.75 -60.71 -10.72
CA GLN A 189 -22.62 -61.79 -10.25
C GLN A 189 -22.54 -63.05 -11.13
N ASP A 190 -22.45 -62.87 -12.44
CA ASP A 190 -22.31 -63.96 -13.41
C ASP A 190 -20.92 -64.63 -13.37
N GLY A 191 -19.99 -64.09 -12.55
CA GLY A 191 -18.63 -64.61 -12.45
C GLY A 191 -17.82 -64.43 -13.73
N THR A 192 -18.20 -63.48 -14.59
CA THR A 192 -17.58 -63.26 -15.92
C THR A 192 -16.07 -63.04 -15.82
N PHE A 193 -15.62 -62.43 -14.72
CA PHE A 193 -14.22 -62.11 -14.47
C PHE A 193 -13.53 -63.04 -13.45
N ALA A 194 -14.17 -64.15 -13.03
CA ALA A 194 -13.62 -65.05 -12.02
C ALA A 194 -12.27 -65.67 -12.41
N SER A 195 -11.94 -65.73 -13.70
CA SER A 195 -10.64 -66.18 -14.19
C SER A 195 -9.52 -65.15 -14.04
N ASN A 196 -9.83 -63.88 -13.76
CA ASN A 196 -8.85 -62.80 -13.65
C ASN A 196 -9.16 -61.88 -12.44
N PRO A 197 -8.46 -62.09 -11.30
CA PRO A 197 -8.67 -61.30 -10.08
C PRO A 197 -8.47 -59.80 -10.25
N HIS A 198 -7.61 -59.37 -11.18
CA HIS A 198 -7.39 -57.93 -11.43
C HIS A 198 -8.59 -57.30 -12.13
N MET A 199 -9.20 -58.00 -13.09
CA MET A 199 -10.41 -57.51 -13.76
C MET A 199 -11.61 -57.49 -12.81
N GLU A 200 -11.70 -58.49 -11.93
CA GLU A 200 -12.70 -58.52 -10.86
C GLU A 200 -12.52 -57.33 -9.89
N SER A 201 -11.29 -57.04 -9.46
CA SER A 201 -10.96 -55.87 -8.63
C SER A 201 -11.32 -54.56 -9.32
N ILE A 202 -11.02 -54.40 -10.62
CA ILE A 202 -11.44 -53.22 -11.40
C ILE A 202 -12.97 -53.12 -11.43
N CYS A 203 -13.68 -54.23 -11.67
CA CYS A 203 -15.14 -54.23 -11.69
C CYS A 203 -15.74 -53.85 -10.32
N LYS A 204 -15.12 -54.29 -9.21
CA LYS A 204 -15.49 -53.87 -7.84
C LYS A 204 -15.29 -52.37 -7.61
N ILE A 205 -14.16 -51.82 -8.08
CA ILE A 205 -13.90 -50.37 -8.04
C ILE A 205 -14.95 -49.59 -8.84
N LEU A 206 -15.27 -50.05 -10.05
CA LEU A 206 -16.31 -49.43 -10.89
C LEU A 206 -17.69 -49.49 -10.21
N LEU A 207 -17.99 -50.55 -9.46
CA LEU A 207 -19.22 -50.63 -8.67
C LEU A 207 -19.25 -49.73 -7.44
N GLY A 208 -18.16 -49.03 -7.14
CA GLY A 208 -18.06 -48.17 -5.97
C GLY A 208 -17.87 -48.94 -4.66
N ASP A 209 -17.31 -50.16 -4.71
CA ASP A 209 -16.96 -50.95 -3.53
C ASP A 209 -15.87 -50.22 -2.73
N GLU A 210 -16.22 -49.76 -1.53
CA GLU A 210 -15.37 -48.91 -0.69
C GLU A 210 -14.09 -49.63 -0.26
N ASP A 211 -14.18 -50.92 0.07
CA ASP A 211 -13.02 -51.72 0.47
C ASP A 211 -12.07 -51.90 -0.70
N ALA A 212 -12.60 -52.18 -1.89
CA ALA A 212 -11.80 -52.34 -3.12
C ALA A 212 -11.09 -51.04 -3.54
N ILE A 213 -11.72 -49.87 -3.31
CA ILE A 213 -11.10 -48.56 -3.56
C ILE A 213 -10.03 -48.29 -2.49
N LEU A 214 -10.29 -48.59 -1.22
CA LEU A 214 -9.35 -48.38 -0.12
C LEU A 214 -8.12 -49.30 -0.21
N GLU A 215 -8.25 -50.51 -0.75
CA GLU A 215 -7.11 -51.38 -1.09
C GLU A 215 -6.11 -50.70 -2.04
N LYS A 216 -6.57 -49.72 -2.83
CA LYS A 216 -5.74 -48.92 -3.75
C LYS A 216 -5.34 -47.57 -3.17
N LYS A 217 -5.37 -47.42 -1.85
CA LYS A 217 -4.93 -46.22 -1.13
C LYS A 217 -3.57 -45.70 -1.58
N GLU A 218 -2.62 -46.57 -1.91
CA GLU A 218 -1.28 -46.16 -2.39
C GLU A 218 -1.30 -45.34 -3.70
N LEU A 219 -2.36 -45.48 -4.51
CA LEU A 219 -2.56 -44.69 -5.74
C LEU A 219 -3.19 -43.33 -5.47
N MET A 220 -3.71 -43.12 -4.26
CA MET A 220 -4.36 -41.89 -3.83
C MET A 220 -3.52 -41.25 -2.74
N THR A 221 -2.87 -40.14 -3.04
CA THR A 221 -1.98 -39.48 -2.07
C THR A 221 -2.73 -38.79 -0.92
N THR A 222 -4.02 -38.48 -1.09
CA THR A 222 -4.79 -37.67 -0.13
C THR A 222 -6.22 -38.17 0.07
N TRP A 223 -6.79 -37.89 1.24
CA TRP A 223 -8.15 -38.32 1.60
C TRP A 223 -9.22 -37.68 0.72
N TYR A 224 -8.99 -36.45 0.23
CA TYR A 224 -9.92 -35.77 -0.65
C TYR A 224 -9.88 -36.32 -2.09
N HIS A 225 -8.76 -36.93 -2.53
CA HIS A 225 -8.72 -37.72 -3.77
C HIS A 225 -9.57 -38.99 -3.61
N PHE A 226 -9.50 -39.64 -2.45
CA PHE A 226 -10.37 -40.77 -2.11
C PHE A 226 -11.85 -40.37 -2.06
N LEU A 227 -12.19 -39.25 -1.40
CA LEU A 227 -13.55 -38.69 -1.37
C LEU A 227 -14.12 -38.54 -2.78
N VAL A 228 -13.40 -37.86 -3.68
CA VAL A 228 -13.91 -37.59 -5.03
C VAL A 228 -14.04 -38.87 -5.85
N THR A 229 -13.14 -39.84 -5.66
CA THR A 229 -13.23 -41.16 -6.30
C THR A 229 -14.46 -41.92 -5.83
N ARG A 230 -14.73 -41.91 -4.51
CA ARG A 230 -15.92 -42.51 -3.91
C ARG A 230 -17.21 -41.86 -4.43
N LEU A 231 -17.25 -40.52 -4.50
CA LEU A 231 -18.40 -39.80 -5.05
C LEU A 231 -18.63 -40.12 -6.53
N LEU A 232 -17.56 -40.25 -7.32
CA LEU A 232 -17.66 -40.57 -8.74
C LEU A 232 -18.32 -41.93 -9.00
N TYR A 233 -17.92 -42.96 -8.26
CA TYR A 233 -18.38 -44.32 -8.51
C TYR A 233 -19.62 -44.70 -7.72
N SER A 234 -19.86 -44.12 -6.55
CA SER A 234 -20.98 -44.50 -5.67
C SER A 234 -22.13 -43.49 -5.65
N HIS A 235 -21.85 -42.18 -5.84
CA HIS A 235 -22.85 -41.11 -5.62
C HIS A 235 -22.71 -39.94 -6.61
N PRO A 236 -23.00 -40.15 -7.92
CA PRO A 236 -22.76 -39.15 -8.96
C PRO A 236 -23.62 -37.87 -8.83
N THR A 237 -24.77 -37.95 -8.17
CA THR A 237 -25.71 -36.83 -7.97
C THR A 237 -25.69 -36.26 -6.55
N VAL A 238 -24.58 -36.43 -5.82
CA VAL A 238 -24.43 -35.91 -4.46
C VAL A 238 -24.83 -34.44 -4.35
N LYS A 239 -25.62 -34.12 -3.32
CA LYS A 239 -26.02 -32.74 -3.06
C LYS A 239 -24.98 -32.04 -2.18
N PRO A 240 -24.80 -30.72 -2.33
CA PRO A 240 -23.88 -29.94 -1.48
C PRO A 240 -24.06 -30.22 0.03
N MET A 241 -25.29 -30.25 0.52
CA MET A 241 -25.60 -30.45 1.95
C MET A 241 -25.21 -31.82 2.52
N GLU A 242 -25.00 -32.81 1.64
CA GLU A 242 -24.64 -34.18 1.97
C GLU A 242 -23.11 -34.38 1.94
N LEU A 243 -22.35 -33.48 1.29
CA LEU A 243 -20.90 -33.59 1.14
C LEU A 243 -20.17 -33.78 2.47
N ARG A 244 -20.60 -33.09 3.53
CA ARG A 244 -20.01 -33.22 4.88
C ARG A 244 -19.95 -34.65 5.39
N PHE A 245 -20.99 -35.45 5.13
CA PHE A 245 -21.05 -36.82 5.63
C PHE A 245 -20.05 -37.70 4.90
N TYR A 246 -19.97 -37.54 3.58
CA TYR A 246 -19.01 -38.25 2.74
C TYR A 246 -17.58 -37.81 3.03
N ALA A 247 -17.34 -36.50 3.20
CA ALA A 247 -16.02 -35.94 3.50
C ALA A 247 -15.50 -36.48 4.84
N GLN A 248 -16.28 -36.38 5.91
CA GLN A 248 -15.90 -36.88 7.23
C GLN A 248 -15.62 -38.38 7.20
N SER A 249 -16.55 -39.17 6.63
CA SER A 249 -16.38 -40.62 6.48
C SER A 249 -15.14 -40.98 5.66
N SER A 250 -14.86 -40.26 4.57
CA SER A 250 -13.67 -40.49 3.75
C SER A 250 -12.38 -40.12 4.46
N MET A 251 -12.36 -39.06 5.27
CA MET A 251 -11.21 -38.68 6.07
C MET A 251 -10.92 -39.73 7.16
N ASP A 252 -11.95 -40.18 7.87
CA ASP A 252 -11.83 -41.20 8.93
C ASP A 252 -11.30 -42.53 8.38
N LEU A 253 -11.87 -43.00 7.26
CA LEU A 253 -11.45 -44.24 6.59
C LEU A 253 -10.02 -44.12 6.03
N PHE A 254 -9.67 -42.98 5.44
CA PHE A 254 -8.37 -42.81 4.80
C PHE A 254 -7.24 -42.59 5.81
N LEU A 255 -7.42 -41.79 6.85
CA LEU A 255 -6.39 -41.53 7.86
C LEU A 255 -6.26 -42.67 8.90
N GLY A 256 -7.27 -43.54 9.00
CA GLY A 256 -7.20 -44.80 9.74
C GLY A 256 -7.01 -44.65 11.25
N GLY A 257 -7.40 -43.51 11.84
CA GLY A 257 -7.28 -43.23 13.28
C GLY A 257 -5.85 -43.08 13.85
N GLU A 258 -4.82 -43.49 13.11
CA GLU A 258 -3.41 -43.45 13.56
C GLU A 258 -2.71 -42.13 13.20
N SER A 259 -3.17 -41.45 12.15
CA SER A 259 -2.63 -40.15 11.72
C SER A 259 -3.56 -39.00 12.12
N SER A 260 -3.03 -38.00 12.83
CA SER A 260 -3.79 -36.78 13.12
C SER A 260 -3.97 -35.96 11.85
N PRO A 261 -5.17 -35.38 11.60
CA PRO A 261 -5.40 -34.53 10.43
C PRO A 261 -4.46 -33.32 10.45
N GLU A 262 -3.91 -32.98 9.29
CA GLU A 262 -3.06 -31.81 9.14
C GLU A 262 -3.91 -30.52 9.20
N PRO A 263 -3.31 -29.34 9.48
CA PRO A 263 -4.06 -28.09 9.51
C PRO A 263 -4.79 -27.79 8.19
N LEU A 264 -4.24 -28.22 7.05
CA LEU A 264 -4.89 -28.12 5.75
C LEU A 264 -6.15 -28.99 5.68
N ASP A 265 -6.12 -30.21 6.22
CA ASP A 265 -7.27 -31.11 6.24
C ASP A 265 -8.43 -30.51 7.02
N MET A 266 -8.14 -29.87 8.15
CA MET A 266 -9.13 -29.18 8.97
C MET A 266 -9.79 -28.01 8.21
N ILE A 267 -9.02 -27.26 7.42
CA ILE A 267 -9.56 -26.18 6.57
C ILE A 267 -10.47 -26.74 5.48
N LEU A 268 -10.02 -27.80 4.79
CA LEU A 268 -10.81 -28.45 3.74
C LEU A 268 -12.09 -29.05 4.30
N MET A 269 -12.02 -29.69 5.48
CA MET A 269 -13.20 -30.22 6.16
C MET A 269 -14.19 -29.12 6.50
N ALA A 270 -13.73 -28.01 7.09
CA ALA A 270 -14.59 -26.85 7.37
C ALA A 270 -15.27 -26.31 6.09
N ALA A 271 -14.58 -26.33 4.95
CA ALA A 271 -15.18 -25.96 3.66
C ALA A 271 -16.29 -26.94 3.23
N PHE A 272 -16.06 -28.25 3.35
CA PHE A 272 -17.08 -29.28 3.07
C PHE A 272 -18.27 -29.26 4.05
N GLU A 273 -18.05 -28.79 5.27
CA GLU A 273 -19.10 -28.55 6.27
C GLU A 273 -19.88 -27.25 6.02
N PHE A 274 -19.46 -26.44 5.04
CA PHE A 274 -20.00 -25.12 4.73
C PHE A 274 -19.79 -24.08 5.85
N GLU A 275 -18.80 -24.28 6.71
CA GLU A 275 -18.43 -23.40 7.82
C GLU A 275 -17.41 -22.34 7.37
N MET A 276 -17.88 -21.38 6.57
CA MET A 276 -17.05 -20.33 5.97
C MET A 276 -16.23 -19.51 6.99
N HIS A 277 -16.81 -19.17 8.15
CA HIS A 277 -16.10 -18.41 9.18
C HIS A 277 -14.92 -19.20 9.76
N GLN A 278 -15.08 -20.52 9.88
CA GLN A 278 -14.02 -21.41 10.34
C GLN A 278 -12.91 -21.52 9.30
N VAL A 279 -13.25 -21.60 8.01
CA VAL A 279 -12.26 -21.54 6.91
C VAL A 279 -11.40 -20.27 7.01
N ILE A 280 -12.03 -19.11 7.15
CA ILE A 280 -11.32 -17.81 7.24
C ILE A 280 -10.42 -17.78 8.49
N LYS A 281 -10.92 -18.25 9.63
CA LYS A 281 -10.17 -18.28 10.90
C LYS A 281 -8.93 -19.18 10.79
N GLU A 282 -9.10 -20.42 10.36
CA GLU A 282 -8.00 -21.38 10.27
C GLU A 282 -6.97 -20.95 9.21
N CYS A 283 -7.43 -20.40 8.07
CA CYS A 283 -6.53 -19.83 7.06
C CYS A 283 -5.69 -18.66 7.62
N SER A 284 -6.26 -17.83 8.50
CA SER A 284 -5.53 -16.72 9.14
C SER A 284 -4.37 -17.21 10.01
N ILE A 285 -4.53 -18.38 10.62
CA ILE A 285 -3.53 -19.00 11.51
C ILE A 285 -2.49 -19.77 10.69
N VAL A 286 -2.94 -20.64 9.78
CA VAL A 286 -2.09 -21.60 9.07
C VAL A 286 -1.23 -20.93 8.00
N LEU A 287 -1.81 -20.04 7.20
CA LEU A 287 -1.12 -19.44 6.05
C LEU A 287 -0.19 -18.30 6.46
N SER A 288 -0.29 -17.80 7.70
CA SER A 288 0.53 -16.72 8.26
C SER A 288 0.60 -15.44 7.39
N ASN A 289 -0.36 -15.24 6.49
CA ASN A 289 -0.43 -14.10 5.59
C ASN A 289 -1.87 -13.60 5.48
N TRP A 290 -2.07 -12.32 5.81
CA TRP A 290 -3.35 -11.64 5.72
C TRP A 290 -3.90 -11.52 4.29
N TRP A 291 -3.05 -11.66 3.26
CA TRP A 291 -3.44 -11.56 1.85
C TRP A 291 -4.60 -12.51 1.51
N PHE A 292 -4.48 -13.79 1.88
CA PHE A 292 -5.46 -14.80 1.48
C PHE A 292 -6.83 -14.48 2.07
N VAL A 293 -6.85 -14.27 3.38
CA VAL A 293 -8.09 -14.05 4.13
C VAL A 293 -8.71 -12.69 3.81
N ALA A 294 -7.92 -11.65 3.53
CA ALA A 294 -8.43 -10.36 3.11
C ALA A 294 -9.15 -10.45 1.75
N HIS A 295 -8.51 -11.04 0.73
CA HIS A 295 -9.09 -11.09 -0.61
C HIS A 295 -10.21 -12.13 -0.75
N LEU A 296 -10.08 -13.29 -0.08
CA LEU A 296 -11.14 -14.30 -0.07
C LEU A 296 -12.39 -13.76 0.64
N THR A 297 -12.22 -13.13 1.81
CA THR A 297 -13.35 -12.54 2.55
C THR A 297 -14.00 -11.40 1.76
N ASP A 298 -13.21 -10.54 1.11
CA ASP A 298 -13.74 -9.51 0.21
C ASP A 298 -14.60 -10.13 -0.92
N LEU A 299 -14.09 -11.15 -1.61
CA LEU A 299 -14.85 -11.84 -2.66
C LEU A 299 -16.15 -12.47 -2.13
N LEU A 300 -16.12 -13.08 -0.94
CA LEU A 300 -17.27 -13.72 -0.30
C LEU A 300 -18.32 -12.68 0.17
N ASP A 301 -17.86 -11.52 0.62
CA ASP A 301 -18.73 -10.39 0.97
C ASP A 301 -19.44 -9.84 -0.28
N HIS A 302 -18.73 -9.76 -1.41
CA HIS A 302 -19.30 -9.41 -2.72
C HIS A 302 -20.34 -10.43 -3.21
N CYS A 303 -20.21 -11.70 -2.80
CA CYS A 303 -21.21 -12.75 -2.99
C CYS A 303 -22.43 -12.62 -2.05
N LYS A 304 -22.41 -11.69 -1.08
CA LYS A 304 -23.43 -11.49 -0.05
C LYS A 304 -23.64 -12.74 0.84
N LEU A 305 -22.59 -13.53 1.03
CA LEU A 305 -22.59 -14.72 1.87
C LEU A 305 -22.26 -14.42 3.33
N LEU A 306 -21.51 -13.35 3.58
CA LEU A 306 -21.18 -12.88 4.91
C LEU A 306 -22.33 -12.02 5.44
N GLN A 307 -22.86 -12.37 6.62
CA GLN A 307 -23.83 -11.53 7.31
C GLN A 307 -23.10 -10.29 7.83
N SER A 308 -23.63 -9.10 7.54
CA SER A 308 -23.12 -7.81 8.02
C SER A 308 -23.45 -7.60 9.51
N HIS A 309 -23.02 -8.53 10.36
CA HIS A 309 -23.02 -8.30 11.80
C HIS A 309 -21.74 -7.60 12.18
N ASN A 310 -21.88 -6.39 12.70
CA ASN A 310 -20.75 -5.67 13.27
C ASN A 310 -20.20 -6.51 14.43
N LEU A 311 -18.89 -6.72 14.41
CA LEU A 311 -18.18 -7.30 15.53
C LEU A 311 -18.34 -6.36 16.74
N TYR A 312 -18.09 -6.85 17.95
CA TYR A 312 -18.26 -6.07 19.20
C TYR A 312 -17.53 -4.71 19.21
N PHE A 313 -16.55 -4.54 18.33
CA PHE A 313 -15.71 -3.35 18.14
C PHE A 313 -16.13 -2.47 16.96
N GLY A 314 -17.34 -2.64 16.41
CA GLY A 314 -17.96 -1.68 15.48
C GLY A 314 -17.60 -1.85 14.00
N SER A 315 -16.72 -2.79 13.64
CA SER A 315 -16.35 -3.11 12.26
C SER A 315 -16.91 -4.46 11.82
N ASN A 316 -17.11 -4.66 10.52
CA ASN A 316 -17.44 -5.98 9.97
C ASN A 316 -16.17 -6.83 9.72
N MET A 317 -16.34 -8.15 9.56
CA MET A 317 -15.20 -9.08 9.36
C MET A 317 -14.34 -8.72 8.15
N ARG A 318 -14.98 -8.32 7.03
CA ARG A 318 -14.28 -7.91 5.81
C ARG A 318 -13.34 -6.73 6.08
N GLU A 319 -13.88 -5.67 6.68
CA GLU A 319 -13.11 -4.47 6.98
C GLU A 319 -11.96 -4.78 7.95
N PHE A 320 -12.21 -5.55 9.02
CA PHE A 320 -11.13 -5.96 9.93
C PHE A 320 -9.96 -6.63 9.20
N LEU A 321 -10.23 -7.63 8.36
CA LEU A 321 -9.18 -8.35 7.64
C LEU A 321 -8.47 -7.48 6.59
N LEU A 322 -9.20 -6.57 5.94
CA LEU A 322 -8.60 -5.59 5.02
C LEU A 322 -7.69 -4.60 5.76
N LEU A 323 -8.09 -4.13 6.95
CA LEU A 323 -7.29 -3.22 7.77
C LEU A 323 -5.97 -3.87 8.23
N GLU A 324 -6.02 -5.12 8.68
CA GLU A 324 -4.82 -5.87 9.09
C GLU A 324 -3.89 -6.12 7.89
N TYR A 325 -4.45 -6.52 6.74
CA TYR A 325 -3.67 -6.70 5.52
C TYR A 325 -3.00 -5.39 5.05
N ALA A 326 -3.76 -4.29 4.99
CA ALA A 326 -3.24 -2.99 4.59
C ALA A 326 -2.16 -2.51 5.57
N SER A 327 -2.34 -2.71 6.88
CA SER A 327 -1.33 -2.38 7.90
C SER A 327 -0.04 -3.20 7.70
N GLY A 328 -0.16 -4.47 7.33
CA GLY A 328 0.97 -5.32 6.91
C GLY A 328 1.72 -4.74 5.70
N LEU A 329 1.00 -4.27 4.67
CA LEU A 329 1.61 -3.64 3.49
C LEU A 329 2.34 -2.33 3.82
N PHE A 330 1.83 -1.54 4.76
CA PHE A 330 2.45 -0.30 5.22
C PHE A 330 3.78 -0.51 5.94
N SER A 331 3.95 -1.68 6.58
CA SER A 331 5.22 -2.05 7.21
C SER A 331 6.34 -2.28 6.18
N HIS A 332 5.99 -2.54 4.92
CA HIS A 332 6.96 -2.79 3.86
C HIS A 332 7.29 -1.55 3.01
N HIS A 333 8.58 -1.33 2.76
CA HIS A 333 9.11 -0.08 2.20
C HIS A 333 8.61 0.29 0.79
N SER A 334 8.17 -0.68 -0.01
CA SER A 334 7.72 -0.49 -1.40
C SER A 334 6.25 -0.81 -1.64
N LEU A 335 5.54 -1.40 -0.68
CA LEU A 335 4.14 -1.83 -0.86
C LEU A 335 3.12 -0.91 -0.18
N TRP A 336 3.56 0.00 0.69
CA TRP A 336 2.69 0.94 1.41
C TRP A 336 1.73 1.72 0.50
N GLN A 337 2.09 1.98 -0.76
CA GLN A 337 1.21 2.66 -1.72
C GLN A 337 -0.05 1.86 -2.03
N LEU A 338 0.08 0.53 -2.17
CA LEU A 338 -1.05 -0.36 -2.38
C LEU A 338 -1.96 -0.34 -1.15
N GLY A 339 -1.36 -0.34 0.05
CA GLY A 339 -2.10 -0.30 1.32
C GLY A 339 -3.04 0.90 1.44
N VAL A 340 -2.70 2.04 0.83
CA VAL A 340 -3.55 3.25 0.85
C VAL A 340 -4.90 2.95 0.18
N ASP A 341 -4.87 2.31 -0.98
CA ASP A 341 -6.08 2.01 -1.75
C ASP A 341 -6.95 0.99 -1.02
N TYR A 342 -6.38 0.03 -0.29
CA TYR A 342 -7.15 -0.86 0.58
C TYR A 342 -7.84 -0.10 1.73
N PHE A 343 -7.16 0.86 2.36
CA PHE A 343 -7.77 1.68 3.42
C PHE A 343 -8.94 2.53 2.90
N ASP A 344 -8.90 3.00 1.66
CA ASP A 344 -10.02 3.76 1.08
C ASP A 344 -11.31 2.93 0.93
N HIS A 345 -11.19 1.59 0.86
CA HIS A 345 -12.32 0.67 0.73
C HIS A 345 -12.76 0.06 2.09
N CYS A 346 -12.29 0.65 3.19
CA CYS A 346 -12.73 0.35 4.56
C CYS A 346 -13.65 1.49 5.07
N PRO A 347 -14.96 1.25 5.26
CA PRO A 347 -15.94 2.31 5.46
C PRO A 347 -15.88 3.02 6.82
N GLU A 348 -15.58 2.30 7.91
CA GLU A 348 -15.67 2.84 9.28
C GLU A 348 -14.32 3.38 9.76
N TYR A 349 -13.26 2.57 9.65
CA TYR A 349 -11.96 2.85 10.25
C TYR A 349 -10.84 3.13 9.25
N GLY A 350 -11.08 2.94 7.94
CA GLY A 350 -10.08 3.09 6.89
C GLY A 350 -9.34 4.42 6.93
N ARG A 351 -10.08 5.52 7.03
CA ARG A 351 -9.49 6.88 7.10
C ARG A 351 -8.61 7.08 8.32
N VAL A 352 -9.08 6.67 9.50
CA VAL A 352 -8.33 6.83 10.76
C VAL A 352 -7.04 6.01 10.73
N TYR A 353 -7.10 4.79 10.19
CA TYR A 353 -5.92 3.94 10.01
C TYR A 353 -4.93 4.55 9.03
N LEU A 354 -5.41 5.09 7.90
CA LEU A 354 -4.56 5.78 6.92
C LEU A 354 -3.87 7.00 7.55
N GLU A 355 -4.60 7.81 8.32
CA GLU A 355 -4.06 8.96 9.04
C GLU A 355 -2.94 8.57 10.02
N LEU A 356 -3.09 7.47 10.74
CA LEU A 356 -2.08 6.97 11.69
C LEU A 356 -0.85 6.38 10.99
N HIS A 357 -1.04 5.62 9.90
CA HIS A 357 0.03 4.91 9.23
C HIS A 357 0.86 5.82 8.32
N ILE A 358 0.23 6.82 7.68
CA ILE A 358 0.92 7.70 6.74
C ILE A 358 2.03 8.52 7.41
N GLU A 359 1.83 8.94 8.66
CA GLU A 359 2.83 9.70 9.43
C GLU A 359 4.04 8.85 9.84
N ARG A 360 3.87 7.52 9.89
CA ARG A 360 4.94 6.58 10.27
C ARG A 360 5.83 6.19 9.10
N ILE A 361 5.47 6.57 7.86
CA ILE A 361 6.27 6.24 6.69
C ILE A 361 7.65 6.90 6.80
N PRO A 362 8.75 6.13 6.69
CA PRO A 362 10.09 6.73 6.74
C PRO A 362 10.33 7.59 5.50
N LEU A 363 10.40 8.91 5.71
CA LEU A 363 10.64 9.95 4.70
C LEU A 363 12.15 10.12 4.43
N SER A 364 12.77 9.11 3.82
CA SER A 364 14.21 9.12 3.52
C SER A 364 14.58 10.19 2.49
N THR A 365 13.80 10.32 1.42
CA THR A 365 14.04 11.21 0.28
C THR A 365 12.93 12.24 0.07
N GLU A 366 13.26 13.35 -0.57
CA GLU A 366 12.31 14.41 -0.93
C GLU A 366 11.24 13.91 -1.91
N GLN A 367 11.64 13.10 -2.90
CA GLN A 367 10.72 12.48 -3.84
C GLN A 367 9.68 11.60 -3.14
N LYS A 368 10.09 10.84 -2.11
CA LYS A 368 9.15 10.02 -1.33
C LYS A 368 8.17 10.89 -0.55
N ALA A 369 8.64 11.98 0.06
CA ALA A 369 7.78 12.93 0.76
C ALA A 369 6.75 13.59 -0.18
N LEU A 370 7.16 14.00 -1.39
CA LEU A 370 6.25 14.56 -2.39
C LEU A 370 5.18 13.56 -2.85
N LYS A 371 5.54 12.27 -2.97
CA LYS A 371 4.57 11.21 -3.28
C LYS A 371 3.55 11.04 -2.15
N VAL A 372 4.00 11.01 -0.90
CA VAL A 372 3.11 10.92 0.28
C VAL A 372 2.20 12.14 0.36
N LEU A 373 2.74 13.35 0.16
CA LEU A 373 1.93 14.56 0.13
C LEU A 373 0.83 14.52 -0.91
N ARG A 374 1.15 14.11 -2.15
CA ARG A 374 0.16 14.02 -3.22
C ARG A 374 -1.00 13.09 -2.83
N ILE A 375 -0.70 11.97 -2.19
CA ILE A 375 -1.70 11.02 -1.68
C ILE A 375 -2.60 11.67 -0.62
N CYS A 376 -2.00 12.40 0.33
CA CYS A 376 -2.74 13.12 1.37
C CYS A 376 -3.59 14.27 0.81
N GLU A 377 -3.06 15.03 -0.16
CA GLU A 377 -3.77 16.15 -0.81
C GLU A 377 -4.98 15.66 -1.60
N GLN A 378 -4.84 14.56 -2.35
CA GLN A 378 -5.96 13.93 -3.06
C GLN A 378 -7.10 13.50 -2.12
N ARG A 379 -6.78 13.18 -0.86
CA ARG A 379 -7.72 12.72 0.17
C ARG A 379 -8.08 13.80 1.21
N GLN A 380 -7.72 15.06 0.96
CA GLN A 380 -8.01 16.20 1.84
C GLN A 380 -7.51 16.03 3.29
N MET A 381 -6.37 15.35 3.47
CA MET A 381 -5.74 15.09 4.77
C MET A 381 -4.84 16.26 5.20
N HIS A 382 -5.44 17.43 5.47
CA HIS A 382 -4.72 18.68 5.66
C HIS A 382 -3.77 18.68 6.88
N GLU A 383 -4.15 18.01 7.97
CA GLU A 383 -3.33 17.93 9.18
C GLU A 383 -2.06 17.11 8.93
N GLN A 384 -2.19 15.98 8.23
CA GLN A 384 -1.06 15.12 7.86
C GLN A 384 -0.15 15.82 6.86
N VAL A 385 -0.69 16.56 5.88
CA VAL A 385 0.11 17.41 4.98
C VAL A 385 0.95 18.42 5.77
N ARG A 386 0.33 19.10 6.75
CA ARG A 386 1.05 20.05 7.62
C ARG A 386 2.14 19.36 8.44
N SER A 387 1.81 18.23 9.06
CA SER A 387 2.73 17.41 9.86
C SER A 387 3.96 16.96 9.05
N ILE A 388 3.73 16.36 7.88
CA ILE A 388 4.77 15.90 6.96
C ILE A 388 5.66 17.06 6.50
N CYS A 389 5.07 18.19 6.11
CA CYS A 389 5.83 19.37 5.68
C CYS A 389 6.73 19.91 6.81
N LYS A 390 6.24 19.95 8.06
CA LYS A 390 7.05 20.36 9.23
C LYS A 390 8.25 19.43 9.47
N ILE A 391 8.03 18.11 9.39
CA ILE A 391 9.11 17.11 9.54
C ILE A 391 10.18 17.32 8.46
N MET A 392 9.76 17.50 7.20
CA MET A 392 10.67 17.72 6.08
C MET A 392 11.42 19.05 6.19
N ALA A 393 10.74 20.12 6.62
CA ALA A 393 11.34 21.43 6.84
C ALA A 393 12.44 21.36 7.92
N MET A 394 12.16 20.69 9.05
CA MET A 394 13.14 20.45 10.11
C MET A 394 14.34 19.61 9.64
N LYS A 395 14.09 18.56 8.85
CA LYS A 395 15.15 17.73 8.27
C LYS A 395 16.05 18.52 7.31
N ALA A 396 15.46 19.35 6.45
CA ALA A 396 16.20 20.23 5.55
C ALA A 396 17.04 21.27 6.31
N LEU A 397 16.49 21.86 7.38
CA LEU A 397 17.19 22.81 8.23
C LEU A 397 18.42 22.19 8.92
N ARG A 398 18.29 20.95 9.44
CA ARG A 398 19.40 20.19 10.03
C ARG A 398 20.51 19.89 9.02
N ASN A 399 20.16 19.69 7.76
CA ASN A 399 21.10 19.48 6.66
C ASN A 399 21.66 20.77 6.05
N ASN A 400 21.42 21.94 6.69
CA ASN A 400 21.83 23.26 6.22
C ASN A 400 21.33 23.64 4.81
N ARG A 401 20.18 23.09 4.38
CA ARG A 401 19.53 23.42 3.11
C ARG A 401 18.41 24.43 3.36
N LEU A 402 18.75 25.70 3.44
CA LEU A 402 17.82 26.77 3.84
C LEU A 402 16.69 26.95 2.82
N GLY A 403 16.97 26.91 1.51
CA GLY A 403 15.94 27.02 0.48
C GLY A 403 14.91 25.91 0.57
N SER A 404 15.37 24.65 0.64
CA SER A 404 14.45 23.51 0.84
C SER A 404 13.64 23.67 2.13
N ALA A 405 14.27 24.02 3.25
CA ALA A 405 13.58 24.21 4.52
C ALA A 405 12.48 25.28 4.43
N LEU A 406 12.76 26.40 3.77
CA LEU A 406 11.81 27.48 3.57
C LEU A 406 10.63 27.04 2.70
N SER A 407 10.90 26.36 1.59
CA SER A 407 9.86 25.82 0.70
C SER A 407 8.91 24.88 1.45
N TRP A 408 9.45 23.96 2.26
CA TRP A 408 8.66 23.05 3.09
C TRP A 408 7.88 23.79 4.20
N SER A 409 8.44 24.84 4.78
CA SER A 409 7.76 25.70 5.77
C SER A 409 6.56 26.46 5.19
N ILE A 410 6.72 26.99 3.98
CA ILE A 410 5.65 27.70 3.26
C ILE A 410 4.49 26.75 2.98
N ARG A 411 4.79 25.53 2.51
CA ARG A 411 3.77 24.49 2.29
C ARG A 411 3.06 24.08 3.57
N ALA A 412 3.78 24.03 4.70
CA ALA A 412 3.18 23.78 6.02
C ALA A 412 2.31 24.94 6.52
N LYS A 413 2.39 26.13 5.90
CA LYS A 413 1.82 27.39 6.40
C LYS A 413 2.28 27.70 7.83
N ASP A 414 3.53 27.36 8.15
CA ASP A 414 4.12 27.64 9.46
C ASP A 414 4.84 28.99 9.45
N ALA A 415 4.15 30.03 9.90
CA ALA A 415 4.67 31.41 9.92
C ALA A 415 5.87 31.57 10.88
N ALA A 416 5.84 30.93 12.04
CA ALA A 416 6.91 31.02 13.03
C ALA A 416 8.20 30.38 12.49
N PHE A 417 8.09 29.20 11.88
CA PHE A 417 9.24 28.53 11.28
C PHE A 417 9.76 29.26 10.03
N ALA A 418 8.87 29.85 9.23
CA ALA A 418 9.26 30.69 8.09
C ALA A 418 10.06 31.92 8.55
N THR A 419 9.66 32.56 9.65
CA THR A 419 10.42 33.66 10.27
C THR A 419 11.82 33.22 10.71
N LEU A 420 11.93 32.09 11.42
CA LEU A 420 13.21 31.56 11.87
C LEU A 420 14.18 31.29 10.69
N ILE A 421 13.69 30.70 9.60
CA ILE A 421 14.52 30.43 8.42
C ILE A 421 14.88 31.74 7.73
N SER A 422 13.95 32.70 7.65
CA SER A 422 14.21 34.01 7.06
C SER A 422 15.27 34.79 7.83
N ASP A 423 15.24 34.77 9.16
CA ASP A 423 16.29 35.35 10.02
C ASP A 423 17.66 34.72 9.74
N ARG A 424 17.70 33.39 9.52
CA ARG A 424 18.93 32.69 9.18
C ARG A 424 19.48 33.09 7.81
N PHE A 425 18.62 33.28 6.80
CA PHE A 425 19.04 33.82 5.49
C PHE A 425 19.65 35.22 5.61
N LEU A 426 19.05 36.09 6.43
CA LEU A 426 19.57 37.44 6.65
C LEU A 426 20.89 37.43 7.41
N LYS A 427 21.04 36.55 8.41
CA LYS A 427 22.31 36.38 9.12
C LYS A 427 23.41 35.89 8.18
N ASP A 428 23.15 34.87 7.37
CA ASP A 428 24.08 34.36 6.37
C ASP A 428 24.49 35.47 5.37
N TYR A 429 23.56 36.35 4.99
CA TYR A 429 23.85 37.51 4.17
C TYR A 429 24.75 38.53 4.89
N CYS A 430 24.49 38.85 6.16
CA CYS A 430 25.37 39.75 6.92
C CYS A 430 26.82 39.24 7.03
N GLU A 431 27.01 37.91 7.11
CA GLU A 431 28.32 37.30 7.24
C GLU A 431 29.06 37.15 5.90
N LYS A 432 28.33 36.83 4.81
CA LYS A 432 28.94 36.49 3.51
C LYS A 432 28.78 37.56 2.42
N GLY A 433 27.84 38.48 2.58
CA GLY A 433 27.48 39.50 1.59
C GLY A 433 26.69 38.97 0.38
N CYS A 434 26.21 37.73 0.41
CA CYS A 434 25.43 37.15 -0.68
C CYS A 434 24.33 36.20 -0.18
N PHE A 435 23.25 36.08 -0.95
CA PHE A 435 22.17 35.14 -0.66
C PHE A 435 22.48 33.75 -1.20
N SER A 436 22.14 32.73 -0.41
CA SER A 436 22.03 31.35 -0.87
C SER A 436 20.66 31.12 -1.52
N ASP A 437 20.54 30.20 -2.49
CA ASP A 437 19.26 29.79 -3.10
C ASP A 437 18.40 30.94 -3.68
N LEU A 438 19.02 31.79 -4.53
CA LEU A 438 18.40 32.98 -5.14
C LEU A 438 17.08 32.69 -5.85
N ASP A 439 17.03 31.60 -6.63
CA ASP A 439 15.86 31.23 -7.44
C ASP A 439 14.61 31.01 -6.59
N LEU A 440 14.75 30.50 -5.37
CA LEU A 440 13.59 30.29 -4.49
C LEU A 440 13.04 31.61 -3.98
N ILE A 441 13.93 32.51 -3.53
CA ILE A 441 13.55 33.80 -2.94
C ILE A 441 12.91 34.68 -4.02
N ASP A 442 13.43 34.63 -5.24
CA ASP A 442 12.90 35.36 -6.40
C ASP A 442 11.49 34.87 -6.79
N ASN A 443 11.14 33.61 -6.48
CA ASN A 443 9.86 32.99 -6.83
C ASN A 443 8.89 32.81 -5.65
N LEU A 444 9.04 33.56 -4.55
CA LEU A 444 8.14 33.47 -3.38
C LEU A 444 6.69 33.87 -3.70
N GLY A 445 6.49 34.83 -4.61
CA GLY A 445 5.16 35.32 -5.00
C GLY A 445 4.30 35.73 -3.78
N PRO A 446 2.99 35.43 -3.76
CA PRO A 446 2.11 35.74 -2.62
C PRO A 446 2.52 35.05 -1.30
N SER A 447 3.34 34.00 -1.36
CA SER A 447 3.78 33.25 -0.17
C SER A 447 4.64 34.09 0.78
N MET A 448 5.18 35.22 0.30
CA MET A 448 5.96 36.14 1.14
C MET A 448 5.14 36.68 2.32
N LEU A 449 3.81 36.80 2.15
CA LEU A 449 2.87 37.31 3.15
C LEU A 449 2.63 36.33 4.30
N LEU A 450 3.27 35.15 4.30
CA LEU A 450 3.16 34.19 5.40
C LEU A 450 3.74 34.74 6.71
N SER A 451 4.79 35.56 6.64
CA SER A 451 5.32 36.29 7.79
C SER A 451 5.99 37.61 7.39
N ASP A 452 6.01 38.57 8.31
CA ASP A 452 6.63 39.89 8.08
C ASP A 452 8.12 39.76 7.74
N ARG A 453 8.82 38.82 8.39
CA ARG A 453 10.23 38.57 8.12
C ARG A 453 10.47 37.97 6.73
N LEU A 454 9.61 37.05 6.29
CA LEU A 454 9.68 36.49 4.95
C LEU A 454 9.34 37.54 3.88
N THR A 455 8.38 38.42 4.18
CA THR A 455 8.06 39.59 3.35
C THR A 455 9.28 40.48 3.20
N PHE A 456 9.94 40.82 4.31
CA PHE A 456 11.18 41.60 4.29
C PHE A 456 12.26 40.93 3.44
N LEU A 457 12.52 39.63 3.63
CA LEU A 457 13.51 38.88 2.86
C LEU A 457 13.23 38.93 1.34
N GLY A 458 11.98 38.65 0.93
CA GLY A 458 11.58 38.68 -0.47
C GLY A 458 11.71 40.08 -1.09
N LYS A 459 11.28 41.12 -0.37
CA LYS A 459 11.37 42.51 -0.84
C LYS A 459 12.79 43.04 -0.87
N TYR A 460 13.62 42.65 0.08
CA TYR A 460 15.03 43.03 0.08
C TYR A 460 15.82 42.33 -1.03
N ARG A 461 15.45 41.10 -1.40
CA ARG A 461 15.97 40.46 -2.61
C ARG A 461 15.50 41.16 -3.89
N GLU A 462 14.23 41.57 -3.95
CA GLU A 462 13.68 42.37 -5.06
C GLU A 462 14.46 43.68 -5.25
N PHE A 463 14.89 44.33 -4.17
CA PHE A 463 15.79 45.49 -4.21
C PHE A 463 17.10 45.18 -4.95
N HIS A 464 17.79 44.08 -4.60
CA HIS A 464 19.03 43.67 -5.26
C HIS A 464 18.84 43.34 -6.74
N ARG A 465 17.69 42.77 -7.11
CA ARG A 465 17.33 42.54 -8.51
C ARG A 465 17.15 43.86 -9.27
N LEU A 466 16.40 44.82 -8.72
CA LEU A 466 16.21 46.15 -9.32
C LEU A 466 17.53 46.91 -9.45
N TYR A 467 18.41 46.78 -8.45
CA TYR A 467 19.75 47.36 -8.48
C TYR A 467 20.60 46.77 -9.62
N GLY A 468 20.58 45.43 -9.79
CA GLY A 468 21.26 44.75 -10.90
C GLY A 468 20.71 45.11 -12.29
N GLU A 469 19.40 45.38 -12.40
CA GLU A 469 18.72 45.88 -13.59
C GLU A 469 18.99 47.38 -13.87
N LYS A 470 19.79 48.06 -13.02
CA LYS A 470 20.07 49.51 -13.07
C LYS A 470 18.84 50.41 -12.88
N ARG A 471 17.77 49.89 -12.28
CA ARG A 471 16.55 50.66 -11.93
C ARG A 471 16.72 51.32 -10.57
N PHE A 472 17.70 52.22 -10.47
CA PHE A 472 18.18 52.77 -9.20
C PHE A 472 17.11 53.56 -8.41
N ALA A 473 16.26 54.34 -9.09
CA ALA A 473 15.20 55.11 -8.43
C ALA A 473 14.16 54.20 -7.76
N GLU A 474 13.78 53.10 -8.42
CA GLU A 474 12.83 52.13 -7.86
C GLU A 474 13.45 51.31 -6.72
N ALA A 475 14.71 50.92 -6.87
CA ALA A 475 15.48 50.25 -5.82
C ALA A 475 15.59 51.13 -4.57
N ALA A 476 15.95 52.41 -4.72
CA ALA A 476 16.05 53.37 -3.62
C ALA A 476 14.72 53.54 -2.87
N ARG A 477 13.60 53.69 -3.60
CA ARG A 477 12.27 53.77 -3.00
C ARG A 477 11.91 52.50 -2.22
N LEU A 478 12.22 51.32 -2.77
CA LEU A 478 11.95 50.05 -2.11
C LEU A 478 12.80 49.87 -0.84
N LEU A 479 14.08 50.23 -0.89
CA LEU A 479 14.99 50.17 0.27
C LEU A 479 14.51 51.08 1.40
N LEU A 480 14.12 52.31 1.08
CA LEU A 480 13.55 53.25 2.06
C LEU A 480 12.23 52.71 2.65
N THR A 481 11.37 52.11 1.83
CA THR A 481 10.13 51.47 2.31
C THR A 481 10.44 50.33 3.28
N LEU A 482 11.46 49.51 3.00
CA LEU A 482 11.87 48.40 3.86
C LEU A 482 12.39 48.86 5.23
N MET A 483 13.07 50.01 5.27
CA MET A 483 13.57 50.62 6.50
C MET A 483 12.45 51.26 7.35
N THR A 484 11.58 52.03 6.71
CA THR A 484 10.51 52.79 7.39
C THR A 484 9.32 51.93 7.79
N ALA A 485 9.08 50.80 7.11
CA ALA A 485 7.97 49.88 7.42
C ALA A 485 8.17 49.05 8.70
N HIS A 486 9.29 49.20 9.42
CA HIS A 486 9.62 48.46 10.66
C HIS A 486 9.54 46.92 10.58
N ILE A 487 9.55 46.34 9.37
CA ILE A 487 9.57 44.88 9.15
C ILE A 487 10.99 44.30 9.18
N ALA A 488 12.02 45.15 9.07
CA ALA A 488 13.42 44.76 9.11
C ALA A 488 13.91 44.48 10.55
N PRO A 489 14.71 43.42 10.80
CA PRO A 489 15.29 43.18 12.11
C PRO A 489 16.24 44.31 12.49
N CYS A 490 16.23 44.79 13.74
CA CYS A 490 17.14 45.87 14.17
C CYS A 490 18.62 45.53 13.93
N SER A 491 19.00 44.25 14.07
CA SER A 491 20.36 43.76 13.77
C SER A 491 20.76 43.87 12.29
N PHE A 492 19.79 44.08 11.39
CA PHE A 492 20.01 44.16 9.95
C PHE A 492 19.99 45.60 9.41
N TRP A 493 19.63 46.58 10.26
CA TRP A 493 19.51 47.98 9.84
C TRP A 493 20.85 48.58 9.38
N MET A 494 21.96 48.23 10.04
CA MET A 494 23.30 48.67 9.62
C MET A 494 23.62 48.15 8.21
N THR A 495 23.27 46.91 7.90
CA THR A 495 23.47 46.31 6.58
C THR A 495 22.60 47.00 5.51
N LEU A 496 21.33 47.28 5.81
CA LEU A 496 20.44 48.04 4.90
C LEU A 496 20.99 49.43 4.57
N LEU A 497 21.46 50.16 5.60
CA LEU A 497 22.06 51.48 5.43
C LEU A 497 23.34 51.40 4.60
N THR A 498 24.20 50.41 4.88
CA THR A 498 25.43 50.17 4.12
C THR A 498 25.13 49.89 2.65
N ASP A 499 24.09 49.11 2.35
CA ASP A 499 23.64 48.82 0.99
C ASP A 499 23.00 50.04 0.29
N ALA A 500 22.62 51.09 1.03
CA ALA A 500 22.23 52.37 0.47
C ALA A 500 23.43 53.22 0.02
N LEU A 501 24.64 52.98 0.54
CA LEU A 501 25.85 53.77 0.22
C LEU A 501 26.10 53.89 -1.29
N PRO A 502 26.08 52.80 -2.09
CA PRO A 502 26.34 52.90 -3.52
C PRO A 502 25.30 53.73 -4.28
N LEU A 503 24.07 53.80 -3.77
CA LEU A 503 22.99 54.64 -4.32
C LEU A 503 23.14 56.09 -3.89
N LEU A 504 23.59 56.34 -2.66
CA LEU A 504 23.90 57.66 -2.11
C LEU A 504 25.15 58.28 -2.73
N GLU A 505 26.06 57.51 -3.32
CA GLU A 505 27.27 58.04 -3.98
C GLU A 505 27.18 58.09 -5.51
N GLN A 506 26.02 57.80 -6.10
CA GLN A 506 25.82 57.97 -7.54
C GLN A 506 26.01 59.43 -7.98
N LYS A 507 26.45 59.61 -9.23
CA LYS A 507 26.58 60.93 -9.85
C LYS A 507 25.22 61.61 -10.01
N GLU A 508 24.20 60.83 -10.32
CA GLU A 508 22.83 61.29 -10.39
C GLU A 508 22.20 61.22 -9.00
N VAL A 509 21.41 62.24 -8.67
CA VAL A 509 20.62 62.27 -7.43
C VAL A 509 19.51 61.23 -7.52
N ILE A 510 19.62 60.16 -6.73
CA ILE A 510 18.64 59.07 -6.64
C ILE A 510 17.68 59.24 -5.46
N PHE A 511 18.19 59.64 -4.29
CA PHE A 511 17.38 59.97 -3.11
C PHE A 511 17.13 61.47 -3.04
N SER A 512 15.87 61.89 -2.85
CA SER A 512 15.47 63.29 -2.63
C SER A 512 15.87 63.79 -1.23
N ALA A 513 15.63 65.07 -0.95
CA ALA A 513 16.00 65.67 0.33
C ALA A 513 15.23 65.01 1.48
N GLU A 514 13.91 64.86 1.32
CA GLU A 514 13.02 64.17 2.26
C GLU A 514 13.48 62.74 2.53
N GLN A 515 13.77 61.97 1.47
CA GLN A 515 14.24 60.59 1.60
C GLN A 515 15.62 60.50 2.28
N THR A 516 16.49 61.48 2.04
CA THR A 516 17.80 61.57 2.70
C THR A 516 17.66 61.89 4.19
N TYR A 517 16.73 62.77 4.57
CA TYR A 517 16.42 63.05 5.97
C TYR A 517 15.87 61.82 6.70
N GLU A 518 15.00 61.03 6.06
CA GLU A 518 14.50 59.78 6.64
C GLU A 518 15.63 58.75 6.86
N LEU A 519 16.56 58.61 5.91
CA LEU A 519 17.74 57.75 6.10
C LEU A 519 18.66 58.26 7.23
N MET A 520 18.84 59.58 7.36
CA MET A 520 19.57 60.19 8.47
C MET A 520 18.90 59.88 9.82
N ARG A 521 17.56 59.94 9.88
CA ARG A 521 16.79 59.57 11.06
C ARG A 521 16.98 58.11 11.45
N CYS A 522 16.91 57.19 10.48
CA CYS A 522 17.17 55.78 10.75
C CYS A 522 18.60 55.50 11.24
N LEU A 523 19.59 56.24 10.74
CA LEU A 523 20.98 56.15 11.22
C LEU A 523 21.10 56.69 12.65
N GLU A 524 20.43 57.80 12.95
CA GLU A 524 20.41 58.39 14.30
C GLU A 524 19.78 57.42 15.30
N ASP A 525 18.63 56.83 14.97
CA ASP A 525 17.92 55.83 15.80
C ASP A 525 18.83 54.64 16.13
N LEU A 526 19.63 54.17 15.17
CA LEU A 526 20.59 53.07 15.34
C LEU A 526 21.78 53.45 16.24
N THR A 527 22.23 54.70 16.16
CA THR A 527 23.34 55.21 16.98
C THR A 527 22.90 55.72 18.36
N SER A 528 21.59 55.84 18.60
CA SER A 528 21.05 56.26 19.89
C SER A 528 21.28 55.17 20.95
N PRO A 529 21.74 55.51 22.17
CA PRO A 529 21.97 54.52 23.21
C PRO A 529 20.63 53.95 23.69
N ASN A 530 20.34 52.69 23.32
CA ASN A 530 19.13 52.01 23.73
C ASN A 530 19.27 51.48 25.18
N PRO A 531 18.32 51.69 26.11
CA PRO A 531 18.48 51.35 27.54
C PRO A 531 18.55 49.85 27.88
N GLY A 532 18.50 48.96 26.88
CA GLY A 532 18.42 47.50 27.07
C GLY A 532 19.34 46.69 26.16
N SER A 533 20.16 47.32 25.31
CA SER A 533 21.20 46.62 24.54
C SER A 533 22.50 46.63 25.33
N ALA A 534 23.16 45.47 25.43
CA ALA A 534 24.56 45.42 25.87
C ALA A 534 25.36 46.47 25.08
N PRO A 535 26.29 47.20 25.72
CA PRO A 535 27.08 48.21 25.03
C PRO A 535 27.69 47.56 23.80
N LEU A 536 27.49 48.21 22.64
CA LEU A 536 28.26 47.92 21.43
C LEU A 536 29.71 47.80 21.89
N GLN A 537 30.27 46.59 21.82
CA GLN A 537 31.70 46.44 22.00
C GLN A 537 32.34 47.40 21.00
N ASP A 538 33.36 48.15 21.42
CA ASP A 538 34.19 49.00 20.57
C ASP A 538 34.70 48.18 19.37
N ASP A 539 33.89 48.11 18.31
CA ASP A 539 34.22 47.44 17.07
C ASP A 539 34.53 48.54 16.07
N ASP A 540 35.82 48.81 15.91
CA ASP A 540 36.41 49.88 15.08
C ASP A 540 35.85 49.85 13.62
N VAL A 541 35.31 48.71 13.21
CA VAL A 541 34.64 48.49 11.93
C VAL A 541 33.23 49.10 11.87
N GLU A 542 32.43 49.01 12.93
CA GLU A 542 31.08 49.58 12.97
C GLU A 542 31.11 51.10 13.06
N THR A 543 32.04 51.66 13.84
CA THR A 543 32.28 53.11 13.90
C THR A 543 32.70 53.65 12.53
N THR A 544 33.61 52.97 11.84
CA THR A 544 34.01 53.33 10.47
C THR A 544 32.81 53.32 9.49
N LYS A 545 31.93 52.31 9.57
CA LYS A 545 30.71 52.24 8.73
C LYS A 545 29.77 53.43 8.99
N VAL A 546 29.57 53.79 10.26
CA VAL A 546 28.74 54.94 10.64
C VAL A 546 29.31 56.25 10.09
N GLU A 547 30.62 56.46 10.15
CA GLU A 547 31.26 57.65 9.59
C GLU A 547 31.11 57.73 8.07
N MET A 548 31.30 56.60 7.36
CA MET A 548 31.07 56.52 5.92
C MET A 548 29.63 56.87 5.54
N LEU A 549 28.65 56.36 6.30
CA LEU A 549 27.24 56.66 6.11
C LEU A 549 26.92 58.15 6.32
N ARG A 550 27.43 58.75 7.40
CA ARG A 550 27.26 60.20 7.66
C ARG A 550 27.82 61.04 6.52
N LEU A 551 29.00 60.68 6.01
CA LEU A 551 29.63 61.39 4.90
C LEU A 551 28.84 61.26 3.59
N ALA A 552 28.38 60.05 3.25
CA ALA A 552 27.60 59.80 2.04
C ALA A 552 26.24 60.52 2.08
N LEU A 553 25.56 60.48 3.22
CA LEU A 553 24.28 61.19 3.44
C LEU A 553 24.46 62.71 3.32
N ALA A 554 25.49 63.29 3.93
CA ALA A 554 25.78 64.72 3.84
C ALA A 554 26.11 65.16 2.40
N ARG A 555 26.91 64.35 1.68
CA ARG A 555 27.23 64.59 0.26
C ARG A 555 26.00 64.50 -0.62
N ASN A 556 25.14 63.50 -0.42
CA ASN A 556 23.90 63.39 -1.17
C ASN A 556 23.00 64.59 -0.91
N LEU A 557 22.77 64.96 0.36
CA LEU A 557 21.96 66.12 0.73
C LEU A 557 22.49 67.41 0.09
N ALA A 558 23.81 67.64 0.09
CA ALA A 558 24.40 68.80 -0.56
C ALA A 558 24.14 68.83 -2.08
N ARG A 559 24.26 67.70 -2.77
CA ARG A 559 23.95 67.60 -4.21
C ARG A 559 22.47 67.78 -4.50
N VAL A 560 21.61 67.20 -3.66
CA VAL A 560 20.16 67.30 -3.77
C VAL A 560 19.70 68.74 -3.61
N ILE A 561 20.15 69.44 -2.56
CA ILE A 561 19.76 70.84 -2.31
C ILE A 561 20.13 71.73 -3.50
N VAL A 562 21.31 71.52 -4.11
CA VAL A 562 21.71 72.24 -5.31
C VAL A 562 20.81 71.91 -6.50
N LYS A 563 20.41 70.65 -6.67
CA LYS A 563 19.59 70.19 -7.80
C LYS A 563 18.10 70.53 -7.66
N GLU A 564 17.52 70.37 -6.47
CA GLU A 564 16.11 70.71 -6.18
C GLU A 564 15.93 72.22 -6.08
N GLY A 565 16.87 72.93 -5.42
CA GLY A 565 16.86 74.39 -5.34
C GLY A 565 17.12 75.12 -6.66
N THR A 566 17.68 74.44 -7.68
CA THR A 566 17.79 75.00 -9.04
C THR A 566 16.54 74.74 -9.89
N VAL A 567 15.74 73.72 -9.57
CA VAL A 567 14.49 73.40 -10.28
C VAL A 567 13.31 74.22 -9.76
N GLU A 568 13.26 74.55 -8.47
CA GLU A 568 12.22 75.46 -7.91
C GLU A 568 12.44 76.94 -8.25
N GLY A 569 13.64 77.29 -8.72
CA GLY A 569 14.02 78.65 -9.12
C GLY A 569 13.90 78.97 -10.62
N SER A 570 13.25 78.09 -11.42
CA SER A 570 13.07 78.25 -12.87
C SER A 570 11.67 78.76 -13.23
#